data_AF-A0AB74UGX3-F1
#
_entry.id   AF-A0AB74UGX3-F1
#
_cell.length_a   1.000
_cell.length_b   1.000
_cell.length_c   1.000
_cell.angle_alpha   90.00
_cell.angle_beta   90.00
_cell.angle_gamma   90.00
#
_symmetry.space_group_name_H-M   'P 1'
#
loop_
_entity.id
_entity.type
_entity.pdbx_description
1 polymer ?
#
loop_
_entity_poly.entity_id
_entity_poly.type
_entity_poly.pdbx_seq_one_letter_code
_entity_poly.pdbx_strand_id
1 'polypeptide(L)'
;MCARDGAVYHRFFVRPRYGQRHVVEQLILAFTERQVQARGAPDGSLLKPTILKAGQGRYLVPMRWCSGEVITIDDATSAIWFWLDADIPFNGSLAQRLAHALTQHPGVECVAEDNTRGAGYVGAEAWIIDDDHYLLQGVNVSD
;
A
#
# COMPACT_ATOMS: atom_id res chain seq x y z
N MET A 1 16.27 -1.25 27.26
CA MET A 1 16.38 -1.45 25.80
C MET A 1 15.60 -0.33 25.15
N CYS A 2 16.28 0.66 24.57
CA CYS A 2 15.60 1.70 23.81
C CYS A 2 14.97 1.06 22.58
N ALA A 3 13.66 1.28 22.38
CA ALA A 3 13.03 0.99 21.11
C ALA A 3 13.84 1.71 20.03
N ARG A 4 14.35 0.96 19.04
CA ARG A 4 14.86 1.59 17.82
C ARG A 4 13.73 2.45 17.30
N ASP A 5 13.99 3.73 17.05
CA ASP A 5 13.06 4.61 16.34
C ASP A 5 12.51 3.82 15.15
N GLY A 6 11.20 3.54 15.17
CA GLY A 6 10.59 2.70 14.15
C GLY A 6 10.83 3.36 12.80
N ALA A 7 11.47 2.66 11.87
CA ALA A 7 11.61 3.17 10.52
C ALA A 7 10.21 3.51 9.98
N VAL A 8 10.01 4.76 9.57
CA VAL A 8 8.73 5.21 9.03
C VAL A 8 8.67 4.82 7.55
N TYR A 9 7.62 4.10 7.17
CA TYR A 9 7.42 3.64 5.80
C TYR A 9 5.97 3.80 5.36
N HIS A 10 5.76 3.82 4.04
CA HIS A 10 4.42 3.71 3.45
C HIS A 10 4.05 2.27 3.23
N ARG A 11 2.79 1.96 3.56
CA ARG A 11 2.14 0.75 3.09
C ARG A 11 1.07 1.11 2.09
N PHE A 12 1.16 0.51 0.91
CA PHE A 12 0.18 0.70 -0.16
C PHE A 12 -0.83 -0.42 -0.14
N PHE A 13 -2.09 -0.04 -0.26
CA PHE A 13 -3.19 -0.95 -0.53
C PHE A 13 -3.87 -0.51 -1.82
N VAL A 14 -4.24 -1.48 -2.62
CA VAL A 14 -4.84 -1.27 -3.92
C VAL A 14 -6.10 -2.09 -4.04
N ARG A 15 -7.08 -1.53 -4.73
CA ARG A 15 -8.28 -2.21 -5.20
C ARG A 15 -8.26 -2.19 -6.72
N PRO A 16 -7.71 -3.23 -7.36
CA PRO A 16 -7.81 -3.41 -8.80
C PRO A 16 -9.26 -3.66 -9.20
N ARG A 17 -9.65 -3.22 -10.40
CA ARG A 17 -10.88 -3.70 -11.05
C ARG A 17 -10.82 -5.21 -11.21
N TYR A 18 -11.98 -5.87 -11.15
CA TYR A 18 -12.09 -7.32 -11.27
C TYR A 18 -11.27 -7.87 -12.46
N GLY A 19 -10.42 -8.87 -12.19
CA GLY A 19 -9.52 -9.48 -13.18
C GLY A 19 -8.25 -8.69 -13.52
N GLN A 20 -8.05 -7.48 -12.98
CA GLN A 20 -6.90 -6.64 -13.31
C GLN A 20 -5.73 -6.72 -12.32
N ARG A 21 -5.82 -7.54 -11.26
CA ARG A 21 -4.74 -7.68 -10.24
C ARG A 21 -3.36 -7.83 -10.87
N HIS A 22 -3.21 -8.75 -11.84
CA HIS A 22 -1.92 -8.98 -12.48
C HIS A 22 -1.38 -7.75 -13.23
N VAL A 23 -2.25 -6.97 -13.88
CA VAL A 23 -1.84 -5.72 -14.58
C VAL A 23 -1.30 -4.70 -13.58
N VAL A 24 -1.96 -4.57 -12.42
CA VAL A 24 -1.51 -3.69 -11.33
C VAL A 24 -0.19 -4.16 -10.76
N GLU A 25 0.01 -5.47 -10.60
CA GLU A 25 1.30 -6.03 -10.15
C GLU A 25 2.43 -5.72 -11.12
N GLN A 26 2.20 -5.84 -12.44
CA GLN A 26 3.20 -5.46 -13.44
C GLN A 26 3.52 -3.97 -13.41
N LEU A 27 2.51 -3.12 -13.20
CA LEU A 27 2.71 -1.68 -13.00
C LEU A 27 3.60 -1.42 -11.77
N ILE A 28 3.28 -2.02 -10.62
CA ILE A 28 4.08 -1.86 -9.39
C ILE A 28 5.53 -2.34 -9.61
N LEU A 29 5.72 -3.47 -10.28
CA LEU A 29 7.05 -4.00 -10.58
C LEU A 29 7.87 -3.06 -11.48
N ALA A 30 7.24 -2.44 -12.47
CA ALA A 30 7.89 -1.48 -13.36
C ALA A 30 8.40 -0.25 -12.60
N PHE A 31 7.64 0.25 -11.61
CA PHE A 31 8.02 1.42 -10.81
C PHE A 31 8.99 1.11 -9.66
N THR A 32 8.89 -0.10 -9.11
CA THR A 32 9.77 -0.51 -8.00
C THR A 32 11.12 -0.99 -8.48
N GLU A 33 11.30 -1.36 -9.76
CA GLU A 33 12.59 -1.75 -10.38
C GLU A 33 13.41 -2.78 -9.56
N ARG A 34 12.76 -3.55 -8.67
CA ARG A 34 13.42 -4.38 -7.65
C ARG A 34 14.25 -3.61 -6.59
N GLN A 35 14.14 -2.28 -6.54
CA GLN A 35 14.71 -1.43 -5.48
C GLN A 35 14.09 -1.72 -4.11
N VAL A 36 12.88 -2.31 -4.09
CA VAL A 36 12.21 -2.74 -2.87
C VAL A 36 12.02 -4.24 -2.89
N GLN A 37 12.46 -4.89 -1.82
CA GLN A 37 12.20 -6.30 -1.60
C GLN A 37 10.75 -6.48 -1.14
N ALA A 38 9.86 -6.75 -2.09
CA ALA A 38 8.49 -7.13 -1.78
C ALA A 38 8.43 -8.59 -1.30
N ARG A 39 7.64 -8.83 -0.27
CA ARG A 39 7.34 -10.15 0.27
C ARG A 39 6.02 -10.61 -0.34
N GLY A 40 6.09 -11.38 -1.42
CA GLY A 40 4.90 -11.86 -2.14
C GLY A 40 3.99 -12.77 -1.31
N ALA A 41 2.82 -13.08 -1.86
CA ALA A 41 1.91 -14.05 -1.27
C ALA A 41 2.37 -15.50 -1.55
N PRO A 42 1.86 -16.51 -0.81
CA PRO A 42 2.25 -17.91 -1.00
C PRO A 42 1.98 -18.49 -2.40
N ASP A 43 1.02 -17.92 -3.13
CA ASP A 43 0.69 -18.29 -4.52
C ASP A 43 1.67 -17.72 -5.57
N GLY A 44 2.70 -16.98 -5.13
CA GLY A 44 3.71 -16.36 -6.00
C GLY A 44 3.34 -14.97 -6.52
N SER A 45 2.14 -14.48 -6.20
CA SER A 45 1.72 -13.12 -6.54
C SER A 45 2.43 -12.05 -5.71
N LEU A 46 2.49 -10.82 -6.23
CA LEU A 46 3.11 -9.69 -5.54
C LEU A 46 2.20 -9.13 -4.45
N LEU A 47 0.93 -8.94 -4.78
CA LEU A 47 -0.04 -8.27 -3.93
C LEU A 47 -0.75 -9.29 -3.03
N LYS A 48 -0.74 -9.09 -1.72
CA LYS A 48 -1.40 -9.98 -0.77
C LYS A 48 -2.87 -9.59 -0.58
N PRO A 49 -3.85 -10.51 -0.70
CA PRO A 49 -5.25 -10.19 -0.44
C PRO A 49 -5.47 -9.82 1.03
N THR A 50 -6.28 -8.80 1.30
CA THR A 50 -6.53 -8.30 2.66
C THR A 50 -7.93 -7.68 2.79
N ILE A 51 -8.25 -7.23 4.00
CA ILE A 51 -9.51 -6.58 4.35
C ILE A 51 -9.22 -5.18 4.89
N LEU A 52 -9.85 -4.20 4.26
CA LEU A 52 -9.92 -2.81 4.72
C LEU A 52 -11.35 -2.51 5.13
N LYS A 53 -11.55 -2.02 6.36
CA LYS A 53 -12.85 -1.55 6.85
C LYS A 53 -13.03 -0.08 6.52
N ALA A 54 -14.26 0.34 6.30
CA ALA A 54 -14.58 1.76 6.16
C ALA A 54 -14.22 2.51 7.45
N GLY A 55 -13.43 3.57 7.33
CA GLY A 55 -13.19 4.55 8.39
C GLY A 55 -14.20 5.69 8.36
N GLN A 56 -13.93 6.75 9.12
CA GLN A 56 -14.70 7.99 9.03
C GLN A 56 -14.10 8.93 7.98
N GLY A 57 -14.88 9.35 6.99
CA GLY A 57 -14.39 10.29 5.97
C GLY A 57 -13.53 9.62 4.90
N ARG A 58 -12.28 10.09 4.74
CA ARG A 58 -11.41 9.77 3.59
C ARG A 58 -10.34 8.70 3.85
N TYR A 59 -10.53 7.87 4.85
CA TYR A 59 -9.61 6.79 5.18
C TYR A 59 -10.31 5.45 5.39
N LEU A 60 -9.53 4.39 5.23
CA LEU A 60 -9.89 3.01 5.51
C LEU A 60 -9.00 2.47 6.63
N VAL A 61 -9.44 1.40 7.30
CA VAL A 61 -8.72 0.79 8.42
C VAL A 61 -8.30 -0.63 8.04
N PRO A 62 -6.99 -0.91 7.86
CA PRO A 62 -6.51 -2.26 7.58
C PRO A 62 -6.82 -3.19 8.76
N MET A 63 -7.37 -4.36 8.48
CA MET A 63 -7.53 -5.38 9.51
C MET A 63 -6.17 -5.96 9.88
N ARG A 64 -5.93 -6.14 11.19
CA ARG A 64 -4.65 -6.60 11.74
C ARG A 64 -4.82 -7.70 12.77
N TRP A 65 -3.78 -8.51 12.92
CA TRP A 65 -3.61 -9.37 14.08
C TRP A 65 -3.29 -8.54 15.32
N CYS A 66 -3.36 -9.16 16.51
CA CYS A 66 -2.93 -8.50 17.75
C CYS A 66 -1.43 -8.11 17.74
N SER A 67 -0.62 -8.75 16.88
CA SER A 67 0.77 -8.35 16.60
C SER A 67 0.88 -7.06 15.79
N GLY A 68 -0.24 -6.57 15.24
CA GLY A 68 -0.36 -5.43 14.34
C GLY A 68 -0.06 -5.73 12.87
N GLU A 69 0.38 -6.94 12.54
CA GLU A 69 0.55 -7.34 11.14
C GLU A 69 -0.78 -7.29 10.38
N VAL A 70 -0.75 -6.83 9.13
CA VAL A 70 -1.93 -6.82 8.26
C VAL A 70 -2.39 -8.25 8.03
N ILE A 71 -3.69 -8.48 8.22
CA ILE A 71 -4.30 -9.79 7.95
C ILE A 71 -4.26 -10.02 6.45
N THR A 72 -3.56 -11.08 6.05
CA THR A 72 -3.66 -11.64 4.69
C THR A 72 -4.69 -12.75 4.72
N ILE A 73 -5.61 -12.76 3.76
CA ILE A 73 -6.64 -13.81 3.66
C ILE A 73 -6.23 -14.87 2.64
N ASP A 74 -6.61 -16.12 2.83
CA ASP A 74 -6.12 -17.22 1.97
C ASP A 74 -6.76 -17.22 0.57
N ASP A 75 -8.02 -16.78 0.47
CA ASP A 75 -8.75 -16.73 -0.79
C ASP A 75 -8.66 -15.35 -1.44
N ALA A 76 -7.82 -15.26 -2.47
CA ALA A 76 -7.69 -14.04 -3.26
C ALA A 76 -8.90 -13.74 -4.17
N THR A 77 -9.79 -14.72 -4.43
CA THR A 77 -10.92 -14.54 -5.37
C THR A 77 -12.07 -13.73 -4.77
N SER A 78 -12.21 -13.76 -3.44
CA SER A 78 -13.17 -12.95 -2.69
C SER A 78 -12.58 -11.62 -2.20
N ALA A 79 -11.27 -11.42 -2.39
CA ALA A 79 -10.57 -10.22 -1.96
C ALA A 79 -10.90 -9.01 -2.87
N ILE A 80 -11.30 -7.91 -2.23
CA ILE A 80 -11.49 -6.62 -2.91
C ILE A 80 -10.21 -5.78 -2.82
N TRP A 81 -9.53 -5.85 -1.68
CA TRP A 81 -8.32 -5.09 -1.41
C TRP A 81 -7.11 -6.02 -1.36
N PHE A 82 -6.00 -5.49 -1.83
CA PHE A 82 -4.72 -6.15 -1.77
C PHE A 82 -3.68 -5.18 -1.26
N TRP A 83 -2.64 -5.67 -0.58
CA TRP A 83 -1.58 -4.82 -0.06
C TRP A 83 -0.22 -5.25 -0.61
N LEU A 84 0.63 -4.25 -0.80
CA LEU A 84 2.03 -4.42 -1.15
C LEU A 84 2.82 -4.55 0.15
N ASP A 85 3.26 -5.77 0.45
CA ASP A 85 4.12 -6.03 1.61
C ASP A 85 5.57 -5.74 1.27
N ALA A 86 5.95 -4.48 1.40
CA ALA A 86 7.26 -3.98 1.05
C ALA A 86 7.64 -2.78 1.92
N ASP A 87 8.93 -2.62 2.21
CA ASP A 87 9.42 -1.52 3.05
C ASP A 87 9.70 -0.29 2.17
N ILE A 88 8.67 0.51 1.88
CA ILE A 88 8.78 1.71 1.04
C ILE A 88 9.03 2.93 1.91
N PRO A 89 10.15 3.67 1.76
CA PRO A 89 10.44 4.83 2.60
C PRO A 89 9.32 5.87 2.62
N PHE A 90 9.00 6.36 3.81
CA PHE A 90 7.98 7.39 4.00
C PHE A 90 8.32 8.67 3.25
N ASN A 91 7.33 9.18 2.49
CA ASN A 91 7.42 10.34 1.61
C ASN A 91 8.65 10.34 0.68
N GLY A 92 9.18 9.17 0.34
CA GLY A 92 10.29 9.03 -0.59
C GLY A 92 9.85 9.20 -2.05
N SER A 93 10.79 9.52 -2.94
CA SER A 93 10.53 9.66 -4.38
C SER A 93 9.88 8.39 -4.98
N LEU A 94 10.25 7.21 -4.49
CA LEU A 94 9.60 5.97 -4.90
C LEU A 94 8.12 5.92 -4.48
N ALA A 95 7.80 6.29 -3.24
CA ALA A 95 6.42 6.29 -2.76
C ALA A 95 5.57 7.27 -3.58
N GLN A 96 6.10 8.46 -3.89
CA GLN A 96 5.43 9.47 -4.69
C GLN A 96 5.19 8.99 -6.14
N ARG A 97 6.23 8.46 -6.80
CA ARG A 97 6.10 7.91 -8.16
C ARG A 97 5.11 6.74 -8.22
N LEU A 98 5.15 5.85 -7.23
CA LEU A 98 4.22 4.72 -7.15
C LEU A 98 2.78 5.20 -6.92
N ALA A 99 2.57 6.12 -5.98
CA ALA A 99 1.26 6.70 -5.70
C ALA A 99 0.68 7.37 -6.94
N HIS A 100 1.49 8.14 -7.66
CA HIS A 100 1.11 8.80 -8.91
C HIS A 100 0.76 7.78 -10.00
N ALA A 101 1.60 6.78 -10.22
CA ALA A 101 1.33 5.74 -11.21
C ALA A 101 0.02 4.98 -10.95
N LEU A 102 -0.23 4.63 -9.68
CA LEU A 102 -1.44 3.91 -9.28
C LEU A 102 -2.70 4.77 -9.42
N THR A 103 -2.63 6.08 -9.11
CA THR A 103 -3.78 7.00 -9.27
C THR A 103 -4.09 7.35 -10.72
N GLN A 104 -3.09 7.36 -11.61
CA GLN A 104 -3.31 7.54 -13.04
C GLN A 104 -3.92 6.30 -13.72
N HIS A 105 -3.93 5.13 -13.06
CA HIS A 105 -4.49 3.92 -13.64
C HIS A 105 -6.01 3.86 -13.44
N PRO A 106 -6.85 3.93 -14.50
CA PRO A 106 -8.30 4.11 -14.39
C PRO A 106 -9.05 2.92 -13.77
N GLY A 107 -8.37 1.80 -13.56
CA GLY A 107 -8.89 0.59 -12.94
C GLY A 107 -8.37 0.32 -11.54
N VAL A 108 -7.72 1.29 -10.88
CA VAL A 108 -7.14 1.10 -9.54
C VAL A 108 -7.61 2.20 -8.61
N GLU A 109 -8.08 1.79 -7.44
CA GLU A 109 -8.11 2.69 -6.28
C GLU A 109 -6.93 2.38 -5.37
N CYS A 110 -6.35 3.42 -4.81
CA CYS A 110 -5.17 3.30 -3.98
C CYS A 110 -5.38 4.02 -2.65
N VAL A 111 -4.98 3.37 -1.56
CA VAL A 111 -4.85 4.01 -0.25
C VAL A 111 -3.44 3.78 0.28
N ALA A 112 -2.89 4.76 0.99
CA ALA A 112 -1.60 4.66 1.65
C ALA A 112 -1.73 4.87 3.15
N GLU A 113 -1.01 4.06 3.91
CA GLU A 113 -0.88 4.19 5.35
C GLU A 113 0.52 4.66 5.70
N ASP A 114 0.58 5.62 6.62
CA ASP A 114 1.81 6.10 7.23
C ASP A 114 2.14 5.22 8.42
N ASN A 115 3.09 4.30 8.25
CA ASN A 115 3.49 3.46 9.36
C ASN A 115 4.54 4.17 10.23
N THR A 116 4.06 5.06 11.11
CA THR A 116 4.88 5.92 11.98
C THR A 116 5.22 5.32 13.34
N ARG A 117 4.60 4.19 13.72
CA ARG A 117 4.72 3.61 15.07
C ARG A 117 5.13 2.13 15.08
N GLY A 118 5.60 1.62 13.94
CA GLY A 118 5.99 0.23 13.76
C GLY A 118 4.79 -0.70 13.54
N ALA A 119 5.07 -1.93 13.12
CA ALA A 119 4.06 -2.90 12.68
C ALA A 119 2.95 -3.20 13.71
N GLY A 120 3.10 -2.85 14.99
CA GLY A 120 2.18 -3.17 16.09
C GLY A 120 0.98 -2.23 16.33
N TYR A 121 0.83 -1.12 15.58
CA TYR A 121 -0.23 -0.16 15.87
C TYR A 121 -1.59 -0.60 15.27
N VAL A 122 -2.53 -0.96 16.14
CA VAL A 122 -3.84 -1.57 15.79
C VAL A 122 -4.82 -0.56 15.14
N GLY A 123 -4.52 0.74 15.17
CA GLY A 123 -5.41 1.81 14.68
C GLY A 123 -4.87 2.63 13.52
N ALA A 124 -3.92 2.11 12.74
CA ALA A 124 -3.34 2.87 11.63
C ALA A 124 -4.38 3.11 10.52
N GLU A 125 -4.49 4.36 10.07
CA GLU A 125 -5.41 4.79 9.02
C GLU A 125 -4.72 4.74 7.66
N ALA A 126 -5.38 4.17 6.66
CA ALA A 126 -4.94 4.18 5.28
C ALA A 126 -5.77 5.22 4.50
N TRP A 127 -5.14 6.32 4.10
CA TRP A 127 -5.79 7.45 3.47
C TRP A 127 -5.93 7.24 1.97
N ILE A 128 -7.07 7.63 1.41
CA ILE A 128 -7.34 7.55 -0.02
C ILE A 128 -6.38 8.48 -0.77
N ILE A 129 -5.64 7.91 -1.72
CA ILE A 129 -4.80 8.69 -2.62
C ILE A 129 -5.67 9.16 -3.79
N ASP A 130 -5.92 10.46 -3.85
CA ASP A 130 -6.57 11.18 -4.93
C ASP A 130 -5.72 12.40 -5.31
N ASP A 131 -6.23 13.25 -6.21
CA ASP A 131 -5.53 14.41 -6.76
C ASP A 131 -5.00 15.38 -5.68
N ASP A 132 -5.63 15.43 -4.50
CA ASP A 132 -5.26 16.32 -3.41
C ASP A 132 -4.24 15.69 -2.42
N HIS A 133 -3.94 14.39 -2.55
CA HIS A 133 -3.11 13.68 -1.58
C HIS A 133 -1.65 14.15 -1.60
N TYR A 134 -1.03 14.33 -0.43
CA TYR A 134 0.32 14.90 -0.30
C TYR A 134 1.41 14.10 -1.05
N LEU A 135 1.22 12.78 -1.20
CA LEU A 135 2.11 11.92 -2.00
C LEU A 135 2.17 12.33 -3.48
N LEU A 136 1.15 13.03 -3.99
CA LEU A 136 1.13 13.52 -5.36
C LEU A 136 1.76 14.92 -5.49
N GLN A 137 1.80 15.68 -4.40
CA GLN A 137 2.33 17.05 -4.38
C GLN A 137 3.87 17.10 -4.52
N GLY A 138 4.56 15.98 -4.24
CA GLY A 138 6.01 15.85 -4.42
C GLY A 138 6.45 15.54 -5.85
N VAL A 139 5.52 15.20 -6.74
CA VAL A 139 5.80 14.97 -8.17
C VAL A 139 5.86 16.31 -8.89
N ASN A 140 6.79 17.18 -8.49
CA ASN A 140 7.20 18.27 -9.35
C ASN A 140 7.97 17.65 -10.52
N VAL A 141 7.40 17.75 -11.70
CA VAL A 141 8.06 17.54 -12.98
C VAL A 141 9.27 18.47 -13.01
N SER A 142 10.43 17.97 -12.59
CA SER A 142 11.69 18.55 -13.02
C SER A 142 12.02 17.84 -14.33
N ASP A 143 11.90 18.60 -15.41
CA ASP A 143 12.34 18.24 -16.76
C ASP A 143 13.75 17.63 -16.78
#